data_AF-A0A0C3P8L3-F1
#
_entry.id   AF-A0A0C3P8L3-F1
#
_cell.length_a   1.000
_cell.length_b   1.000
_cell.length_c   1.000
_cell.angle_alpha   90.00
_cell.angle_beta   90.00
_cell.angle_gamma   90.00
#
_symmetry.space_group_name_H-M   'P 1'
#
loop_
_entity.id
_entity.type
_entity.pdbx_description
1 polymer ?
#
loop_
_entity_poly.entity_id
_entity_poly.type
_entity_poly.pdbx_seq_one_letter_code
_entity_poly.pdbx_strand_id
1 'polypeptide(L)'
;MASSDHSTNGVNTSDKEDFSSDEASSLDSTETAKSAPGKLRLDELQILQASLKDWKEADTNKRASLMEGMQNKIKWLDANKSLKQNEWNRKQTAIKNWMYNNSLSQAQKALVKYGSKWMALKVIKWQHKKDIQQVLVKAGIQPGILAMIKHYQLAIQKVVQSLTKAELDQAAHLVKEWNKGKLPPEAQAEATTSKGRKHAK
;
A
#
# COMPACT_ATOMS: atom_id res chain seq x y z
N MET A 1 28.61 20.16 -46.61
CA MET A 1 29.20 19.13 -47.49
C MET A 1 30.06 18.25 -46.59
N ALA A 2 29.87 16.95 -46.41
CA ALA A 2 29.24 15.92 -47.24
C ALA A 2 28.47 14.88 -46.37
N SER A 3 27.48 14.26 -47.01
CA SER A 3 26.81 13.02 -46.60
C SER A 3 27.76 11.83 -46.55
N SER A 4 27.41 10.78 -45.79
CA SER A 4 27.02 9.50 -46.40
C SER A 4 26.53 8.49 -45.36
N ASP A 5 25.29 8.07 -45.54
CA ASP A 5 24.71 6.83 -45.06
C ASP A 5 25.36 5.62 -45.73
N HIS A 6 25.48 4.49 -45.00
CA HIS A 6 25.47 3.15 -45.61
C HIS A 6 24.62 2.22 -44.74
N SER A 7 23.51 1.81 -45.33
CA SER A 7 22.67 0.69 -44.95
C SER A 7 23.13 -0.54 -45.73
N THR A 8 23.13 -1.73 -45.13
CA THR A 8 22.80 -2.98 -45.83
C THR A 8 22.29 -4.06 -44.88
N ASN A 9 21.22 -4.70 -45.33
CA ASN A 9 20.42 -5.78 -44.74
C ASN A 9 21.13 -7.15 -44.73
N GLY A 10 20.58 -8.07 -43.92
CA GLY A 10 20.65 -9.52 -44.06
C GLY A 10 19.75 -10.18 -43.01
N VAL A 11 18.45 -10.35 -43.25
CA VAL A 11 17.76 -11.51 -43.88
C VAL A 11 17.83 -12.80 -43.04
N ASN A 12 16.68 -13.09 -42.44
CA ASN A 12 15.97 -14.36 -42.21
C ASN A 12 16.73 -15.70 -42.07
N THR A 13 16.32 -16.46 -41.05
CA THR A 13 15.61 -17.75 -41.25
C THR A 13 14.75 -18.09 -40.02
N SER A 14 13.44 -18.13 -40.22
CA SER A 14 12.52 -18.97 -39.44
C SER A 14 12.69 -20.42 -39.88
N ASP A 15 12.62 -21.37 -38.95
CA ASP A 15 11.70 -22.52 -39.07
C ASP A 15 11.71 -23.45 -37.85
N LYS A 16 10.47 -23.72 -37.41
CA LYS A 16 9.88 -24.97 -36.91
C LYS A 16 10.37 -25.67 -35.62
N GLU A 17 9.45 -25.57 -34.64
CA GLU A 17 8.84 -26.62 -33.80
C GLU A 17 9.48 -28.02 -33.75
N ASP A 18 9.68 -28.52 -32.53
CA ASP A 18 9.28 -29.89 -32.20
C ASP A 18 8.86 -30.04 -30.72
N PHE A 19 7.84 -30.87 -30.52
CA PHE A 19 7.22 -31.24 -29.26
C PHE A 19 8.11 -32.22 -28.49
N SER A 20 8.22 -32.04 -27.16
CA SER A 20 8.45 -33.19 -26.27
C SER A 20 7.93 -32.89 -24.87
N SER A 21 6.79 -33.50 -24.55
CA SER A 21 6.29 -33.65 -23.20
C SER A 21 6.83 -34.95 -22.61
N ASP A 22 6.96 -34.92 -21.28
CA ASP A 22 7.09 -36.04 -20.35
C ASP A 22 8.47 -36.72 -20.28
N GLU A 23 9.22 -36.38 -19.23
CA GLU A 23 9.91 -37.41 -18.46
C GLU A 23 9.78 -37.08 -16.97
N ALA A 24 9.13 -38.01 -16.27
CA ALA A 24 8.92 -38.00 -14.85
C ALA A 24 10.21 -38.38 -14.15
N SER A 25 11.02 -37.40 -13.73
CA SER A 25 12.13 -37.68 -12.82
C SER A 25 11.70 -37.45 -11.38
N SER A 26 11.32 -38.57 -10.78
CA SER A 26 11.34 -38.86 -9.35
C SER A 26 12.47 -38.14 -8.62
N LEU A 27 12.09 -37.31 -7.66
CA LEU A 27 12.95 -36.99 -6.51
C LEU A 27 12.16 -37.31 -5.25
N ASP A 28 12.21 -38.60 -4.90
CA ASP A 28 12.25 -39.00 -3.50
C ASP A 28 13.33 -38.16 -2.80
N SER A 29 12.90 -37.34 -1.85
CA SER A 29 13.78 -36.72 -0.88
C SER A 29 12.99 -36.62 0.41
N THR A 30 12.96 -37.75 1.09
CA THR A 30 12.80 -37.87 2.54
C THR A 30 13.91 -37.09 3.25
N GLU A 31 13.88 -35.77 3.16
CA GLU A 31 14.71 -34.91 3.99
C GLU A 31 13.81 -34.21 5.00
N THR A 32 13.94 -34.66 6.26
CA THR A 32 13.35 -34.02 7.43
C THR A 32 14.09 -32.69 7.65
N ALA A 33 13.87 -31.74 6.75
CA ALA A 33 14.47 -30.41 6.82
C ALA A 33 13.85 -29.69 8.02
N LYS A 34 14.50 -29.73 9.18
CA LYS A 34 14.18 -28.84 10.31
C LYS A 34 14.09 -27.41 9.77
N SER A 35 12.87 -26.93 9.55
CA SER A 35 12.64 -25.60 9.00
C SER A 35 13.13 -24.61 10.04
N ALA A 36 14.01 -23.69 9.62
CA ALA A 36 14.47 -22.62 10.49
C ALA A 36 13.25 -21.92 11.13
N PRO A 37 13.23 -21.75 12.46
CA PRO A 37 12.08 -21.22 13.17
C PRO A 37 11.78 -19.79 12.70
N GLY A 38 10.73 -19.66 11.88
CA GLY A 38 10.31 -18.39 11.26
C GLY A 38 10.04 -18.47 9.76
N LYS A 39 10.54 -19.51 9.05
CA LYS A 39 10.26 -19.71 7.62
C LYS A 39 9.01 -20.59 7.44
N LEU A 40 8.01 -20.07 6.73
CA LEU A 40 6.80 -20.81 6.39
C LEU A 40 7.12 -21.86 5.31
N ARG A 41 6.61 -23.07 5.49
CA ARG A 41 6.71 -24.19 4.54
C ARG A 41 5.59 -24.14 3.49
N LEU A 42 5.73 -24.95 2.44
CA LEU A 42 4.80 -24.97 1.31
C LEU A 42 3.37 -25.37 1.71
N ASP A 43 3.24 -26.42 2.53
CA ASP A 43 1.99 -26.91 3.10
C ASP A 43 1.29 -25.85 3.97
N GLU A 44 2.06 -25.11 4.76
CA GLU A 44 1.56 -23.99 5.56
C GLU A 44 1.07 -22.84 4.67
N LEU A 45 1.84 -22.49 3.63
CA LEU A 45 1.50 -21.45 2.67
C LEU A 45 0.22 -21.80 1.90
N GLN A 46 -0.01 -23.06 1.57
CA GLN A 46 -1.23 -23.51 0.90
C GLN A 46 -2.48 -23.25 1.76
N ILE A 47 -2.40 -23.52 3.07
CA ILE A 47 -3.48 -23.21 4.02
C ILE A 47 -3.75 -21.70 4.05
N LEU A 48 -2.70 -20.87 4.13
CA LEU A 48 -2.85 -19.42 4.17
C LEU A 48 -3.40 -18.85 2.86
N GLN A 49 -2.98 -19.40 1.72
CA GLN A 49 -3.44 -18.99 0.41
C GLN A 49 -4.90 -19.36 0.18
N ALA A 50 -5.33 -20.56 0.59
CA ALA A 50 -6.72 -20.98 0.52
C ALA A 50 -7.65 -20.05 1.34
N SER A 51 -7.20 -19.62 2.52
CA SER A 51 -7.96 -18.70 3.38
C SER A 51 -7.81 -17.22 3.00
N LEU A 52 -7.00 -16.88 1.99
CA LEU A 52 -6.69 -15.49 1.64
C LEU A 52 -7.90 -14.75 1.08
N LYS A 53 -8.77 -15.43 0.33
CA LYS A 53 -9.98 -14.83 -0.24
C LYS A 53 -10.94 -14.39 0.88
N ASP A 54 -11.31 -15.32 1.74
CA ASP A 54 -12.20 -15.07 2.88
C ASP A 54 -11.64 -14.01 3.83
N TRP A 55 -10.31 -14.01 4.03
CA TRP A 55 -9.62 -13.01 4.84
C TRP A 55 -9.76 -11.57 4.30
N LYS A 56 -9.73 -11.40 2.97
CA LYS A 56 -9.86 -10.08 2.32
C LYS A 56 -11.25 -9.51 2.51
N GLU A 57 -12.27 -10.35 2.45
CA GLU A 57 -13.68 -9.99 2.59
C GLU A 57 -14.13 -9.84 4.07
N ALA A 58 -13.39 -10.46 4.99
CA ALA A 58 -13.69 -10.44 6.42
C ALA A 58 -13.45 -9.07 7.10
N ASP A 59 -14.33 -8.74 8.04
CA ASP A 59 -14.14 -7.66 9.01
C ASP A 59 -13.14 -8.03 10.12
N THR A 60 -12.84 -7.09 11.02
CA THR A 60 -11.84 -7.26 12.10
C THR A 60 -12.13 -8.47 13.00
N ASN A 61 -13.39 -8.71 13.37
CA ASN A 61 -13.75 -9.80 14.28
C ASN A 61 -13.66 -11.15 13.56
N LYS A 62 -14.17 -11.22 12.33
CA LYS A 62 -14.06 -12.42 11.48
C LYS A 62 -12.61 -12.77 11.16
N ARG A 63 -11.75 -11.77 10.96
CA ARG A 63 -10.31 -11.97 10.78
C ARG A 63 -9.66 -12.60 12.00
N ALA A 64 -10.03 -12.24 13.22
CA ALA A 64 -9.48 -12.91 14.41
C ALA A 64 -9.78 -14.42 14.40
N SER A 65 -11.05 -14.79 14.17
CA SER A 65 -11.46 -16.21 14.10
C SER A 65 -10.80 -16.96 12.93
N LEU A 66 -10.68 -16.34 11.75
CA LEU A 66 -9.97 -16.94 10.62
C LEU A 66 -8.49 -17.14 10.91
N MET A 67 -7.83 -16.18 11.58
CA MET A 67 -6.44 -16.29 11.99
C MET A 67 -6.24 -17.48 12.94
N GLU A 68 -7.10 -17.61 13.93
CA GLU A 68 -7.07 -18.74 14.87
C GLU A 68 -7.30 -20.07 14.15
N GLY A 69 -8.29 -20.15 13.25
CA GLY A 69 -8.54 -21.33 12.44
C GLY A 69 -7.35 -21.75 11.59
N MET A 70 -6.69 -20.79 10.91
CA MET A 70 -5.48 -21.05 10.12
C MET A 70 -4.33 -21.52 11.01
N GLN A 71 -4.09 -20.85 12.14
CA GLN A 71 -3.03 -21.24 13.07
C GLN A 71 -3.28 -22.64 13.63
N ASN A 72 -4.51 -23.00 13.99
CA ASN A 72 -4.85 -24.33 14.46
C ASN A 72 -4.60 -25.40 13.38
N LYS A 73 -5.04 -25.17 12.14
CA LYS A 73 -4.76 -26.08 11.01
C LYS A 73 -3.26 -26.28 10.81
N ILE A 74 -2.48 -25.20 10.84
CA ILE A 74 -1.02 -25.24 10.69
C ILE A 74 -0.35 -25.94 11.87
N LYS A 75 -0.84 -25.73 13.10
CA LYS A 75 -0.31 -26.37 14.31
C LYS A 75 -0.40 -27.90 14.27
N TRP A 76 -1.47 -28.43 13.66
CA TRP A 76 -1.72 -29.87 13.57
C TRP A 76 -0.97 -30.59 12.45
N LEU A 77 -0.25 -29.87 11.58
CA LEU A 77 0.63 -30.48 10.59
C LEU A 77 1.75 -31.27 11.29
N ASP A 78 2.11 -32.44 10.76
CA ASP A 78 3.14 -33.31 11.35
C ASP A 78 4.48 -32.58 11.54
N ALA A 79 4.80 -31.72 10.58
CA ALA A 79 5.89 -30.75 10.60
C ALA A 79 6.02 -29.91 11.89
N ASN A 80 4.89 -29.63 12.54
CA ASN A 80 4.76 -28.66 13.62
C ASN A 80 4.42 -29.29 14.96
N LYS A 81 4.05 -30.58 14.99
CA LYS A 81 3.70 -31.31 16.21
C LYS A 81 4.82 -31.31 17.25
N SER A 82 6.08 -31.30 16.80
CA SER A 82 7.26 -31.32 17.67
C SER A 82 7.85 -29.93 17.97
N LEU A 83 7.21 -28.84 17.54
CA LEU A 83 7.73 -27.49 17.78
C LEU A 83 7.65 -27.12 19.25
N LYS A 84 8.71 -26.49 19.76
CA LYS A 84 8.69 -25.89 21.09
C LYS A 84 7.80 -24.64 21.07
N GLN A 85 7.27 -24.25 22.23
CA GLN A 85 6.37 -23.11 22.36
C GLN A 85 6.96 -21.80 21.79
N ASN A 86 8.25 -21.54 22.02
CA ASN A 86 8.92 -20.35 21.50
C ASN A 86 9.04 -20.35 19.96
N GLU A 87 9.29 -21.51 19.36
CA GLU A 87 9.33 -21.69 17.90
C GLU A 87 7.93 -21.54 17.30
N TRP A 88 6.92 -22.08 17.98
CA TRP A 88 5.52 -21.88 17.62
C TRP A 88 5.12 -20.40 17.67
N ASN A 89 5.50 -19.66 18.72
CA ASN A 89 5.22 -18.22 18.81
C ASN A 89 5.87 -17.42 17.66
N ARG A 90 7.10 -17.78 17.27
CA ARG A 90 7.77 -17.20 16.09
C ARG A 90 7.01 -17.52 14.81
N LYS A 91 6.53 -18.75 14.68
CA LYS A 91 5.73 -19.20 13.53
C LYS A 91 4.36 -18.51 13.46
N GLN A 92 3.66 -18.34 14.57
CA GLN A 92 2.42 -17.54 14.63
C GLN A 92 2.65 -16.11 14.16
N THR A 93 3.78 -15.51 14.53
CA THR A 93 4.18 -14.18 14.06
C THR A 93 4.43 -14.18 12.54
N ALA A 94 5.11 -15.20 12.01
CA ALA A 94 5.34 -15.34 10.57
C ALA A 94 4.02 -15.51 9.79
N ILE A 95 3.09 -16.33 10.28
CA ILE A 95 1.75 -16.53 9.73
C ILE A 95 1.00 -15.19 9.69
N LYS A 96 0.95 -14.49 10.82
CA LYS A 96 0.30 -13.19 10.94
C LYS A 96 0.87 -12.21 9.92
N ASN A 97 2.19 -12.04 9.90
CA ASN A 97 2.87 -11.12 8.99
C ASN A 97 2.60 -11.46 7.52
N TRP A 98 2.63 -12.75 7.17
CA TRP A 98 2.32 -13.20 5.82
C TRP A 98 0.90 -12.81 5.40
N MET A 99 -0.11 -13.06 6.25
CA MET A 99 -1.51 -12.70 5.94
C MET A 99 -1.68 -11.19 5.75
N TYR A 100 -1.16 -10.37 6.65
CA TYR A 100 -1.27 -8.91 6.52
C TYR A 100 -0.57 -8.41 5.25
N ASN A 101 0.62 -8.94 4.97
CA ASN A 101 1.37 -8.56 3.78
C ASN A 101 0.67 -9.00 2.50
N ASN A 102 0.00 -10.15 2.46
CA ASN A 102 -0.64 -10.65 1.24
C ASN A 102 -2.11 -10.23 1.09
N SER A 103 -2.71 -9.70 2.15
CA SER A 103 -4.10 -9.21 2.13
C SER A 103 -4.26 -7.83 1.49
N LEU A 104 -3.25 -6.96 1.58
CA LEU A 104 -3.30 -5.61 1.03
C LEU A 104 -2.88 -5.64 -0.45
N SER A 105 -3.72 -5.11 -1.33
CA SER A 105 -3.33 -4.94 -2.74
C SER A 105 -2.13 -4.00 -2.84
N GLN A 106 -1.26 -4.21 -3.83
CA GLN A 106 -0.10 -3.34 -4.06
C GLN A 106 -0.50 -1.87 -4.26
N ALA A 107 -1.67 -1.63 -4.86
CA ALA A 107 -2.30 -0.31 -4.98
C ALA A 107 -2.68 0.30 -3.62
N GLN A 108 -3.27 -0.47 -2.71
CA GLN A 108 -3.56 -0.01 -1.34
C GLN A 108 -2.28 0.24 -0.53
N LYS A 109 -1.26 -0.62 -0.68
CA LYS A 109 0.05 -0.42 -0.03
C LYS A 109 0.72 0.86 -0.53
N ALA A 110 0.68 1.15 -1.82
CA ALA A 110 1.21 2.38 -2.39
C ALA A 110 0.45 3.62 -1.88
N LEU A 111 -0.89 3.54 -1.80
CA LEU A 111 -1.73 4.59 -1.24
C LEU A 111 -1.38 4.88 0.24
N VAL A 112 -1.24 3.83 1.07
CA VAL A 112 -0.90 3.95 2.50
C VAL A 112 0.54 4.40 2.73
N LYS A 113 1.50 3.93 1.92
CA LYS A 113 2.93 4.27 2.06
C LYS A 113 3.20 5.74 1.72
N TYR A 114 2.47 6.31 0.75
CA TYR A 114 2.75 7.66 0.27
C TYR A 114 1.71 8.73 0.65
N GLY A 115 0.43 8.40 0.90
CA GLY A 115 -0.59 9.37 1.28
C GLY A 115 -1.11 9.19 2.70
N SER A 116 -0.90 10.17 3.58
CA SER A 116 -1.77 10.28 4.76
C SER A 116 -3.21 10.38 4.28
N LYS A 117 -4.14 9.62 4.90
CA LYS A 117 -5.58 9.68 4.63
C LYS A 117 -6.05 11.15 4.54
N TRP A 118 -6.80 11.47 3.50
CA TRP A 118 -7.42 12.78 3.34
C TRP A 118 -8.54 12.96 4.36
N MET A 119 -8.63 14.16 4.93
CA MET A 119 -9.68 14.60 5.84
C MET A 119 -10.40 15.79 5.21
N ALA A 120 -11.65 16.05 5.58
CA ALA A 120 -12.45 17.14 5.01
C ALA A 120 -11.71 18.48 5.16
N LEU A 121 -11.09 18.72 6.32
CA LEU A 121 -10.28 19.91 6.56
C LEU A 121 -9.05 20.02 5.62
N LYS A 122 -8.43 18.92 5.21
CA LYS A 122 -7.34 18.96 4.22
C LYS A 122 -7.86 19.29 2.83
N VAL A 123 -9.02 18.75 2.46
CA VAL A 123 -9.69 19.07 1.18
C VAL A 123 -10.07 20.55 1.16
N ILE A 124 -10.68 21.06 2.23
CA ILE A 124 -11.03 22.48 2.37
C ILE A 124 -9.80 23.39 2.29
N LYS A 125 -8.72 23.07 3.01
CA LYS A 125 -7.46 23.84 2.93
C LYS A 125 -6.90 23.88 1.52
N TRP A 126 -7.04 22.78 0.77
CA TRP A 126 -6.55 22.68 -0.59
C TRP A 126 -7.43 23.51 -1.55
N GLN A 127 -8.75 23.34 -1.49
CA GLN A 127 -9.71 24.07 -2.34
C GLN A 127 -9.70 25.57 -2.08
N HIS A 128 -9.66 25.98 -0.81
CA HIS A 128 -9.76 27.37 -0.37
C HIS A 128 -8.40 27.98 -0.01
N LYS A 129 -7.31 27.45 -0.58
CA LYS A 129 -5.95 27.96 -0.33
C LYS A 129 -5.84 29.46 -0.61
N LYS A 130 -6.47 29.93 -1.69
CA LYS A 130 -6.50 31.35 -2.08
C LYS A 130 -7.26 32.21 -1.07
N ASP A 131 -8.40 31.73 -0.57
CA ASP A 131 -9.22 32.45 0.41
C ASP A 131 -8.48 32.58 1.75
N ILE A 132 -7.82 31.50 2.19
CA ILE A 132 -6.97 31.51 3.39
C ILE A 132 -5.84 32.54 3.24
N GLN A 133 -5.17 32.57 2.07
CA GLN A 133 -4.14 33.57 1.79
C GLN A 133 -4.71 34.99 1.81
N GLN A 134 -5.89 35.20 1.23
CA GLN A 134 -6.54 36.51 1.22
C GLN A 134 -6.87 37.00 2.64
N VAL A 135 -7.33 36.12 3.53
CA VAL A 135 -7.58 36.46 4.94
C VAL A 135 -6.30 36.88 5.65
N LEU A 136 -5.17 36.24 5.36
CA LEU A 136 -3.87 36.57 5.95
C LEU A 136 -3.33 37.91 5.45
N VAL A 137 -3.43 38.16 4.13
CA VAL A 137 -3.03 39.44 3.52
C VAL A 137 -3.87 40.59 4.08
N LYS A 138 -5.20 40.41 4.18
CA LYS A 138 -6.10 41.41 4.80
C LYS A 138 -5.77 41.69 6.26
N ALA A 139 -5.26 40.70 6.99
CA ALA A 139 -4.82 40.85 8.37
C ALA A 139 -3.39 41.40 8.50
N GLY A 140 -2.72 41.76 7.39
CA GLY A 140 -1.36 42.29 7.40
C GLY A 140 -0.29 41.28 7.83
N ILE A 141 -0.60 39.97 7.79
CA ILE A 141 0.30 38.92 8.27
C ILE A 141 1.27 38.55 7.16
N GLN A 142 2.53 38.95 7.31
CA GLN A 142 3.59 38.60 6.36
C GLN A 142 4.05 37.13 6.51
N PRO A 143 4.36 36.42 5.41
CA PRO A 143 5.03 35.13 5.46
C PRO A 143 6.30 35.16 6.30
N GLY A 144 6.50 34.15 7.16
CA GLY A 144 7.75 33.95 7.90
C GLY A 144 7.77 34.45 9.35
N ILE A 145 6.75 35.19 9.82
CA ILE A 145 6.67 35.58 11.23
C ILE A 145 6.24 34.41 12.14
N LEU A 146 6.75 34.35 13.37
CA LEU A 146 6.42 33.25 14.31
C LEU A 146 4.91 33.15 14.60
N ALA A 147 4.22 34.29 14.63
CA ALA A 147 2.77 34.35 14.81
C ALA A 147 1.97 33.78 13.61
N MET A 148 2.61 33.54 12.46
CA MET A 148 1.96 33.06 11.23
C MET A 148 1.16 31.79 11.46
N ILE A 149 1.67 30.85 12.27
CA ILE A 149 0.97 29.58 12.52
C ILE A 149 -0.40 29.82 13.18
N LYS A 150 -0.45 30.71 14.19
CA LYS A 150 -1.70 31.06 14.89
C LYS A 150 -2.67 31.76 13.95
N HIS A 151 -2.18 32.73 13.17
CA HIS A 151 -3.01 33.44 12.20
C HIS A 151 -3.49 32.55 11.06
N TYR A 152 -2.68 31.58 10.61
CA TYR A 152 -3.06 30.60 9.61
C TYR A 152 -4.19 29.70 10.11
N GLN A 153 -4.11 29.22 11.36
CA GLN A 153 -5.19 28.47 11.98
C GLN A 153 -6.48 29.29 12.07
N LEU A 154 -6.38 30.57 12.47
CA LEU A 154 -7.53 31.48 12.53
C LEU A 154 -8.13 31.74 11.13
N ALA A 155 -7.29 31.90 10.11
CA ALA A 155 -7.72 32.08 8.73
C ALA A 155 -8.48 30.86 8.21
N ILE A 156 -8.00 29.65 8.50
CA ILE A 156 -8.72 28.41 8.19
C ILE A 156 -10.08 28.39 8.89
N GLN A 157 -10.15 28.74 10.17
CA GLN A 157 -11.41 28.76 10.91
C GLN A 157 -12.40 29.74 10.31
N LYS A 158 -11.96 30.96 9.96
CA LYS A 158 -12.80 31.96 9.28
C LYS A 158 -13.34 31.44 7.96
N VAL A 159 -12.48 30.84 7.13
CA VAL A 159 -12.90 30.26 5.85
C VAL A 159 -13.92 29.15 6.08
N VAL A 160 -13.64 28.19 6.97
CA VAL A 160 -14.56 27.09 7.29
C VAL A 160 -15.91 27.60 7.81
N GLN A 161 -15.93 28.66 8.63
CA GLN A 161 -17.17 29.28 9.12
C GLN A 161 -17.96 29.99 8.01
N SER A 162 -17.31 30.48 6.97
CA SER A 162 -17.98 31.07 5.81
C SER A 162 -18.49 30.05 4.79
N LEU A 163 -18.10 28.77 4.91
CA LEU A 163 -18.56 27.74 3.99
C LEU A 163 -20.01 27.33 4.30
N THR A 164 -20.75 27.11 3.23
CA THR A 164 -22.09 26.56 3.29
C THR A 164 -22.06 25.07 3.64
N LYS A 165 -23.19 24.55 4.13
CA LYS A 165 -23.35 23.11 4.39
C LYS A 165 -23.08 22.27 3.14
N ALA A 166 -23.49 22.75 1.97
CA ALA A 166 -23.28 22.06 0.69
C ALA A 166 -21.79 21.90 0.36
N GLU A 167 -20.97 22.93 0.59
CA GLU A 167 -19.51 22.88 0.37
C GLU A 167 -18.83 21.93 1.36
N LEU A 168 -19.27 21.91 2.62
CA LEU A 168 -18.77 20.97 3.63
C LEU A 168 -19.11 19.52 3.25
N ASP A 169 -20.34 19.27 2.77
CA ASP A 169 -20.78 17.96 2.31
C ASP A 169 -20.03 17.52 1.04
N GLN A 170 -19.74 18.46 0.12
CA GLN A 170 -18.91 18.22 -1.05
C GLN A 170 -17.47 17.85 -0.64
N ALA A 171 -16.89 18.54 0.33
CA ALA A 171 -15.57 18.19 0.86
C ALA A 171 -15.57 16.78 1.48
N ALA A 172 -16.63 16.40 2.20
CA ALA A 172 -16.79 15.05 2.74
C ALA A 172 -16.95 13.98 1.65
N HIS A 173 -17.64 14.29 0.55
CA HIS A 173 -17.73 13.43 -0.63
C HIS A 173 -16.36 13.23 -1.29
N LEU A 174 -15.62 14.32 -1.52
CA LEU A 174 -14.28 14.29 -2.10
C LEU A 174 -13.29 13.51 -1.23
N VAL A 175 -13.40 13.57 0.10
CA VAL A 175 -12.60 12.71 0.99
C VAL A 175 -12.84 11.23 0.70
N LYS A 176 -14.08 10.81 0.47
CA LYS A 176 -14.40 9.41 0.15
C LYS A 176 -13.82 9.03 -1.21
N GLU A 177 -13.90 9.92 -2.20
CA GLU A 177 -13.37 9.69 -3.55
C GLU A 177 -11.84 9.62 -3.57
N TRP A 178 -11.17 10.61 -2.98
CA TRP A 178 -9.71 10.71 -2.96
C TRP A 178 -9.07 9.59 -2.15
N ASN A 179 -9.71 9.15 -1.06
CA ASN A 179 -9.24 7.99 -0.30
C ASN A 179 -9.51 6.65 -1.00
N LYS A 180 -10.41 6.60 -2.01
CA LYS A 180 -10.67 5.39 -2.80
C LYS A 180 -9.70 5.19 -3.98
N GLY A 181 -8.92 6.21 -4.36
CA GLY A 181 -7.78 6.02 -5.28
C GLY A 181 -7.57 7.11 -6.33
N LYS A 182 -8.42 8.13 -6.41
CA LYS A 182 -8.24 9.25 -7.34
C LYS A 182 -7.83 10.50 -6.58
N LEU A 183 -6.53 10.63 -6.28
CA LEU A 183 -6.02 11.93 -5.84
C LEU A 183 -5.89 12.85 -7.07
N PRO A 184 -6.21 14.15 -6.95
CA PRO A 184 -5.86 15.13 -7.96
C PRO A 184 -4.34 15.09 -8.23
N PRO A 185 -3.89 15.15 -9.50
CA PRO A 185 -2.46 15.11 -9.85
C PRO A 185 -1.63 16.17 -9.10
N GLU A 186 -2.19 17.36 -8.90
CA GLU A 186 -1.54 18.45 -8.16
C GLU A 186 -1.38 18.14 -6.67
N ALA A 187 -2.38 17.48 -6.06
CA ALA A 187 -2.33 17.03 -4.67
C ALA A 187 -1.33 15.85 -4.48
N GLN A 188 -1.13 15.02 -5.51
CA GLN A 188 -0.08 13.99 -5.53
C GLN A 188 1.32 14.61 -5.68
N ALA A 189 1.47 15.61 -6.55
CA ALA A 189 2.74 16.32 -6.76
C ALA A 189 3.19 17.04 -5.48
N GLU A 190 2.28 17.71 -4.77
CA GLU A 190 2.58 18.39 -3.50
C GLU A 190 2.96 17.39 -2.38
N ALA A 191 2.27 16.25 -2.31
CA ALA A 191 2.62 15.19 -1.35
C ALA A 191 3.99 14.55 -1.62
N THR A 192 4.34 14.39 -2.91
CA THR A 192 5.61 13.80 -3.35
C THR A 192 6.78 14.76 -3.12
N THR A 193 6.60 16.05 -3.39
CA THR A 193 7.64 17.09 -3.18
C THR A 193 7.96 17.32 -1.70
N SER A 194 6.96 17.31 -0.82
CA SER A 194 7.19 17.47 0.63
C SER A 194 7.99 16.32 1.24
N LYS A 195 7.80 15.09 0.73
CA LYS A 195 8.60 13.92 1.12
C LYS A 195 9.96 13.87 0.44
N GLY A 196 10.07 14.29 -0.83
CA GLY A 196 11.33 14.38 -1.56
C GLY A 196 12.35 15.30 -0.89
N ARG A 197 11.90 16.43 -0.32
CA ARG A 197 12.77 17.35 0.46
C ARG A 197 13.39 16.73 1.71
N LYS A 198 12.84 15.65 2.26
CA LYS A 198 13.43 14.96 3.43
C LYS A 198 14.56 14.00 3.05
N HIS A 199 14.71 13.70 1.76
CA HIS A 199 15.66 12.70 1.24
C HIS A 199 16.60 13.25 0.16
N ALA A 200 16.39 14.48 -0.31
CA ALA A 200 17.37 15.22 -1.09
C ALA A 200 18.45 15.76 -0.13
N LYS A 201 19.51 14.98 0.05
CA LYS A 201 20.82 15.47 0.49
C LYS A 201 21.64 15.79 -0.74
#